data_AF-A0A8J7SYY2-F1
#
_entry.id   AF-A0A8J7SYY2-F1
#
_cell.length_a   1.000
_cell.length_b   1.000
_cell.length_c   1.000
_cell.angle_alpha   90.00
_cell.angle_beta   90.00
_cell.angle_gamma   90.00
#
_symmetry.space_group_name_H-M   'P 1'
#
loop_
_entity.id
_entity.type
_entity.pdbx_description
1 polymer ?
#
loop_
_entity_poly.entity_id
_entity_poly.type
_entity_poly.pdbx_seq_one_letter_code
_entity_poly.pdbx_strand_id
1 'polypeptide(L)'
;MLRAWAAVLFAAAAAALPGRAEEVGADVYRRACAECHANSAPIARRFANLAPEARRERWEAFLRRHHGGDADQRAALIRYFESAAPAR
;
A
#
# COMPACT_ATOMS: atom_id res chain seq x y z
N MET A 1 -4.48 -41.38 25.00
CA MET A 1 -5.26 -40.32 25.66
C MET A 1 -4.29 -39.28 26.21
N LEU A 2 -4.05 -38.19 25.49
CA LEU A 2 -3.31 -37.05 26.04
C LEU A 2 -3.77 -35.77 25.32
N ARG A 3 -4.59 -34.99 26.05
CA ARG A 3 -4.51 -33.53 26.15
C ARG A 3 -4.70 -32.72 24.86
N ALA A 4 -5.97 -32.56 24.48
CA ALA A 4 -6.48 -31.25 24.07
C ALA A 4 -6.16 -30.23 25.18
N TRP A 5 -5.73 -29.02 24.84
CA TRP A 5 -5.69 -27.75 25.63
C TRP A 5 -4.47 -26.93 25.18
N ALA A 6 -4.53 -26.30 24.01
CA ALA A 6 -3.66 -25.18 23.62
C ALA A 6 -4.27 -24.36 22.47
N ALA A 7 -5.60 -24.24 22.41
CA ALA A 7 -6.30 -23.50 21.37
C ALA A 7 -6.81 -22.15 21.89
N VAL A 8 -5.93 -21.36 22.52
CA VAL A 8 -6.20 -19.95 22.82
C VAL A 8 -4.84 -19.24 22.75
N LEU A 9 -4.78 -18.07 22.09
CA LEU A 9 -3.70 -17.05 22.14
C LEU A 9 -2.96 -16.69 20.83
N PHE A 10 -3.56 -16.77 19.63
CA PHE A 10 -2.92 -16.16 18.44
C PHE A 10 -3.85 -15.45 17.45
N ALA A 11 -5.01 -14.94 17.89
CA ALA A 11 -5.98 -14.27 17.01
C ALA A 11 -5.90 -12.73 16.96
N ALA A 12 -4.88 -12.09 17.53
CA ALA A 12 -4.84 -10.62 17.68
C ALA A 12 -3.80 -9.87 16.81
N ALA A 13 -2.98 -10.55 16.01
CA ALA A 13 -1.87 -9.89 15.29
C ALA A 13 -2.25 -9.34 13.89
N ALA A 14 -3.37 -9.76 13.31
CA ALA A 14 -3.70 -9.43 11.91
C ALA A 14 -4.24 -8.00 11.70
N ALA A 15 -4.79 -7.36 12.73
CA ALA A 15 -5.45 -6.07 12.60
C ALA A 15 -4.48 -4.87 12.56
N ALA A 16 -3.21 -5.06 12.95
CA ALA A 16 -2.20 -3.98 13.00
C ALA A 16 -1.37 -3.84 11.71
N LEU A 17 -1.47 -4.79 10.77
CA LEU A 17 -0.72 -4.78 9.51
C LEU A 17 -1.13 -3.68 8.50
N PRO A 18 -2.42 -3.29 8.35
CA PRO A 18 -2.81 -2.33 7.32
C PRO A 18 -2.19 -0.94 7.53
N GLY A 19 -2.21 -0.43 8.77
CA GLY A 19 -1.68 0.89 9.11
C GLY A 19 -0.16 0.99 8.91
N ARG A 20 0.58 -0.05 9.30
CA ARG A 20 2.04 -0.09 9.09
C ARG A 20 2.42 -0.02 7.61
N ALA A 21 1.65 -0.66 6.74
CA ALA A 21 1.96 -0.70 5.32
C ALA A 21 1.67 0.64 4.61
N GLU A 22 0.66 1.36 5.09
CA GLU A 22 0.36 2.74 4.67
C GLU A 22 1.44 3.72 5.13
N GLU A 23 1.89 3.62 6.38
CA GLU A 23 2.99 4.43 6.93
C GLU A 23 4.29 4.25 6.14
N VAL A 24 4.62 3.00 5.78
CA VAL A 24 5.78 2.69 4.93
C VAL A 24 5.63 3.35 3.56
N GLY A 25 4.44 3.28 2.94
CA GLY A 25 4.18 3.93 1.65
C GLY A 25 4.30 5.45 1.73
N ALA A 26 3.77 6.06 2.79
CA ALA A 26 3.90 7.49 3.04
C ALA A 26 5.37 7.90 3.23
N ASP A 27 6.18 7.06 3.87
CA ASP A 27 7.61 7.31 4.05
C ASP A 27 8.42 7.18 2.77
N VAL A 28 8.12 6.17 1.93
CA VAL A 28 8.72 6.07 0.59
C VAL A 28 8.34 7.28 -0.24
N TYR A 29 7.08 7.73 -0.19
CA TYR A 29 6.64 8.94 -0.90
C TYR A 29 7.42 10.17 -0.48
N ARG A 30 7.60 10.41 0.83
CA ARG A 30 8.37 11.56 1.34
C ARG A 30 9.81 11.56 0.86
N ARG A 31 10.44 10.38 0.79
CA ARG A 31 11.86 10.25 0.43
C ARG A 31 12.14 10.29 -1.07
N ALA A 32 11.26 9.70 -1.88
CA ALA A 32 11.51 9.46 -3.30
C ALA A 32 10.62 10.28 -4.24
N CYS A 33 9.48 10.78 -3.77
CA CYS A 33 8.50 11.46 -4.61
C CYS A 33 8.32 12.94 -4.27
N ALA A 34 8.50 13.31 -2.99
CA ALA A 34 8.15 14.64 -2.50
C ALA A 34 9.05 15.78 -3.03
N GLU A 35 10.23 15.45 -3.54
CA GLU A 35 11.11 16.43 -4.21
C GLU A 35 10.44 17.03 -5.45
N CYS A 36 9.76 16.21 -6.25
CA CYS A 36 9.07 16.65 -7.47
C CYS A 36 7.56 16.85 -7.27
N HIS A 37 6.98 16.18 -6.27
CA HIS A 37 5.56 16.18 -6.03
C HIS A 37 5.25 16.73 -4.64
N ALA A 38 4.77 17.98 -4.58
CA ALA A 38 4.44 18.64 -3.32
C ALA A 38 3.35 17.94 -2.50
N ASN A 39 2.46 17.15 -3.13
CA ASN A 39 1.41 16.39 -2.44
C ASN A 39 0.96 15.16 -3.24
N SER A 40 0.53 14.11 -2.52
CA SER A 40 0.21 12.80 -3.10
C SER A 40 -1.19 12.73 -3.70
N ALA A 41 -2.11 13.62 -3.33
CA ALA A 41 -3.53 13.52 -3.68
C ALA A 41 -3.83 13.54 -5.20
N PRO A 42 -3.22 14.39 -6.03
CA PRO A 42 -3.38 14.36 -7.49
C PRO A 42 -2.86 13.06 -8.11
N ILE A 43 -1.77 12.52 -7.57
CA ILE A 43 -1.18 11.26 -8.03
C ILE A 43 -2.14 10.13 -7.68
N ALA A 44 -2.56 10.03 -6.42
CA ALA A 44 -3.49 9.00 -5.94
C ALA A 44 -4.76 8.90 -6.79
N ARG A 45 -5.27 10.03 -7.28
CA ARG A 45 -6.48 10.09 -8.13
C ARG A 45 -6.29 9.58 -9.56
N ARG A 46 -5.06 9.45 -10.05
CA ARG A 46 -4.75 9.15 -11.47
C ARG A 46 -5.46 7.90 -12.01
N PHE A 47 -5.64 6.89 -11.15
CA PHE A 47 -6.28 5.61 -11.51
C PHE A 47 -7.48 5.27 -10.62
N ALA A 48 -8.00 6.25 -9.87
CA ALA A 48 -9.07 6.03 -8.90
C ALA A 48 -10.42 5.64 -9.51
N ASN A 49 -10.58 5.77 -10.83
CA ASN A 49 -11.75 5.35 -11.59
C ASN A 49 -11.63 3.94 -12.19
N LEU A 50 -10.49 3.27 -12.05
CA LEU A 50 -10.31 1.89 -12.53
C LEU A 50 -10.82 0.90 -11.47
N ALA A 51 -11.28 -0.27 -11.93
CA ALA A 51 -11.55 -1.41 -11.05
C ALA A 51 -10.29 -1.80 -10.24
N PRO A 52 -10.43 -2.35 -9.02
CA PRO A 52 -9.30 -2.57 -8.11
C PRO A 52 -8.11 -3.33 -8.72
N GLU A 53 -8.37 -4.41 -9.46
CA GLU A 53 -7.35 -5.24 -10.08
C GLU A 53 -6.62 -4.48 -11.19
N ALA A 54 -7.37 -3.82 -12.07
CA ALA A 54 -6.83 -3.01 -13.16
C ALA A 54 -6.05 -1.79 -12.61
N ARG A 55 -6.51 -1.19 -11.51
CA ARG A 55 -5.82 -0.10 -10.83
C ARG A 55 -4.46 -0.53 -10.32
N ARG A 56 -4.40 -1.67 -9.63
CA ARG A 56 -3.16 -2.22 -9.07
C ARG A 56 -2.15 -2.52 -10.17
N GLU A 57 -2.59 -3.16 -11.27
CA GLU A 57 -1.72 -3.43 -12.41
C GLU A 57 -1.17 -2.15 -13.05
N ARG A 58 -2.03 -1.12 -13.21
CA ARG A 58 -1.62 0.17 -13.79
C ARG A 58 -0.64 0.92 -12.90
N TRP A 59 -0.84 0.91 -11.59
CA TRP A 59 0.13 1.48 -10.66
C TRP A 59 1.48 0.78 -10.73
N GLU A 60 1.46 -0.55 -10.67
CA GLU A 60 2.67 -1.35 -10.69
C GLU A 60 3.46 -1.13 -12.01
N ALA A 61 2.77 -1.06 -13.15
CA ALA A 61 3.39 -0.73 -14.44
C ALA A 61 3.92 0.71 -14.52
N PHE A 62 3.28 1.67 -13.87
CA PHE A 62 3.75 3.05 -13.78
C PHE A 62 5.00 3.17 -12.92
N LEU A 63 4.94 2.63 -11.70
CA LEU A 63 6.00 2.76 -10.70
C LEU A 63 7.29 2.05 -11.10
N ARG A 64 7.21 0.92 -11.84
CA ARG A 64 8.40 0.29 -12.43
C ARG A 64 9.19 1.22 -13.37
N ARG A 65 8.53 2.22 -13.96
CA ARG A 65 9.16 3.18 -14.88
C ARG A 65 9.35 4.56 -14.28
N HIS A 66 8.84 4.80 -13.07
CA HIS A 66 8.79 6.13 -12.47
C HIS A 66 9.05 6.07 -10.97
N HIS A 67 10.33 5.95 -10.61
CA HIS A 67 10.85 6.05 -9.23
C HIS A 67 10.17 5.16 -8.18
N GLY A 68 9.54 4.06 -8.59
CA GLY A 68 8.83 3.16 -7.68
C GLY A 68 9.73 2.35 -6.74
N GLY A 69 11.04 2.33 -6.99
CA GLY A 69 11.97 1.51 -6.22
C GLY A 69 11.79 0.00 -6.47
N ASP A 70 12.12 -0.81 -5.47
CA ASP A 70 11.95 -2.26 -5.51
C ASP A 70 10.47 -2.70 -5.40
N ALA A 71 10.22 -4.02 -5.48
CA ALA A 71 8.86 -4.55 -5.47
C ALA A 71 8.08 -4.24 -4.18
N ASP A 72 8.75 -4.26 -3.02
CA ASP A 72 8.12 -4.03 -1.73
C ASP A 72 7.78 -2.55 -1.55
N GLN A 73 8.69 -1.66 -1.97
CA GLN A 73 8.48 -0.22 -2.00
C GLN A 73 7.29 0.15 -2.91
N ARG A 74 7.21 -0.44 -4.11
CA ARG A 74 6.05 -0.25 -5.00
C ARG A 74 4.76 -0.72 -4.36
N ALA A 75 4.75 -1.91 -3.76
CA ALA A 75 3.56 -2.42 -3.09
C ALA A 75 3.09 -1.50 -1.94
N ALA A 76 4.02 -0.91 -1.19
CA ALA A 76 3.71 0.05 -0.14
C ALA A 76 3.15 1.37 -0.69
N LEU A 77 3.78 1.92 -1.74
CA LEU A 77 3.30 3.12 -2.43
C LEU A 77 1.89 2.94 -2.99
N ILE A 78 1.60 1.78 -3.60
CA ILE A 78 0.28 1.46 -4.16
C ILE A 78 -0.77 1.51 -3.06
N ARG A 79 -0.53 0.87 -1.91
CA ARG A 79 -1.49 0.88 -0.79
C ARG A 79 -1.71 2.31 -0.26
N TYR A 80 -0.66 3.10 -0.14
CA TYR A 80 -0.75 4.50 0.27
C TYR A 80 -1.55 5.37 -0.72
N PHE A 81 -1.36 5.18 -2.03
CA PHE A 81 -2.15 5.90 -3.02
C PHE A 81 -3.62 5.45 -3.04
N GLU A 82 -3.89 4.16 -2.84
CA GLU A 82 -5.24 3.62 -2.77
C GLU A 82 -6.00 4.09 -1.51
N SER A 83 -5.33 4.26 -0.36
CA SER A 83 -5.95 4.82 0.85
C SER A 83 -6.26 6.31 0.70
N ALA A 84 -5.40 7.08 0.02
CA ALA A 84 -5.59 8.51 -0.23
C ALA A 84 -6.65 8.82 -1.30
N ALA A 85 -7.02 7.85 -2.13
CA ALA A 85 -8.05 7.97 -3.16
C ALA A 85 -8.82 6.64 -3.32
N PRO A 86 -9.75 6.33 -2.40
CA PRO A 86 -10.52 5.10 -2.48
C PRO A 86 -11.30 5.02 -3.79
N ALA A 87 -11.51 3.78 -4.26
CA ALA A 87 -12.34 3.54 -5.42
C ALA A 87 -13.74 4.14 -5.21
N ARG A 88 -14.29 4.76 -6.25
CA ARG A 88 -15.67 5.20 -6.30
C ARG A 88 -16.52 4.14 -6.98
#